data_AF-A0A2N2KIC0-F1
#
_entry.id   AF-A0A2N2KIC0-F1
#
_cell.length_a   1.000
_cell.length_b   1.000
_cell.length_c   1.000
_cell.angle_alpha   90.00
_cell.angle_beta   90.00
_cell.angle_gamma   90.00
#
_symmetry.space_group_name_H-M   'P 1'
#
loop_
_entity.id
_entity.type
_entity.pdbx_description
1 polymer ?
#
loop_
_entity_poly.entity_id
_entity_poly.type
_entity_poly.pdbx_seq_one_letter_code
_entity_poly.pdbx_strand_id
1 'polypeptide(L)'
;MLILFHKLLMVLATLSIITGVGTAVFFRQRRYWLKAHKAFNSSAVIFLSAGVVMAFLAVWQQDGEHLAGLHPFTGVTALGFAIVSLLIGFYQFQAKNRMQAFKTLHRWLGRISLILIIAAFVLGLKHAGIF
;
A
#
# COMPACT_ATOMS: atom_id res chain seq x y z
N MET A 1 -9.43 18.63 9.44
CA MET A 1 -9.57 18.35 7.98
C MET A 1 -8.54 17.34 7.47
N LEU A 2 -7.25 17.47 7.80
CA LEU A 2 -6.20 16.53 7.36
C LEU A 2 -6.49 15.05 7.69
N ILE A 3 -7.01 14.76 8.89
CA ILE A 3 -7.39 13.39 9.28
C ILE A 3 -8.52 12.82 8.42
N LEU A 4 -9.47 13.64 7.95
CA LEU A 4 -10.53 13.19 7.04
C LEU A 4 -9.94 12.80 5.69
N PHE A 5 -9.04 13.62 5.14
CA PHE A 5 -8.31 13.29 3.92
C PHE A 5 -7.45 12.04 4.08
N HIS A 6 -6.75 11.87 5.21
CA HIS A 6 -6.03 10.65 5.53
C HIS A 6 -6.96 9.43 5.45
N LYS A 7 -8.10 9.44 6.15
CA LYS A 7 -9.06 8.32 6.14
C LYS A 7 -9.56 7.99 4.74
N LEU A 8 -9.97 8.99 3.97
CA LEU A 8 -10.44 8.80 2.58
C LEU A 8 -9.35 8.19 1.70
N LEU A 9 -8.12 8.71 1.78
CA LEU A 9 -6.97 8.21 1.03
C LEU A 9 -6.62 6.77 1.43
N MET A 10 -6.71 6.42 2.72
CA MET A 10 -6.47 5.04 3.18
C MET A 10 -7.52 4.05 2.66
N VAL A 11 -8.80 4.46 2.58
CA VAL A 11 -9.85 3.65 1.95
C VAL A 11 -9.54 3.44 0.47
N LEU A 12 -9.26 4.51 -0.28
CA LEU A 12 -8.94 4.44 -1.71
C LEU A 12 -7.69 3.58 -1.96
N ALA A 13 -6.67 3.71 -1.12
CA ALA A 13 -5.45 2.92 -1.24
C ALA A 13 -5.69 1.43 -0.98
N THR A 14 -6.46 1.11 0.07
CA THR A 14 -6.80 -0.26 0.45
C THR A 14 -7.62 -0.95 -0.64
N LEU A 15 -8.65 -0.26 -1.16
CA LEU A 15 -9.44 -0.77 -2.29
C LEU A 15 -8.55 -0.96 -3.53
N SER A 16 -7.71 0.03 -3.85
CA SER A 16 -6.81 -0.04 -5.00
C SER A 16 -5.84 -1.22 -4.91
N ILE A 17 -5.21 -1.49 -3.76
CA ILE A 17 -4.28 -2.61 -3.65
C ILE A 17 -5.00 -3.96 -3.68
N ILE A 18 -6.19 -4.07 -3.08
CA ILE A 18 -7.02 -5.29 -3.16
C ILE A 18 -7.39 -5.56 -4.61
N THR A 19 -7.85 -4.54 -5.35
CA THR A 19 -8.17 -4.68 -6.77
C THR A 19 -6.94 -5.00 -7.61
N GLY A 20 -5.80 -4.34 -7.34
CA GLY A 20 -4.55 -4.56 -8.05
C GLY A 20 -4.01 -5.98 -7.88
N VAL A 21 -3.94 -6.48 -6.64
CA VAL A 21 -3.53 -7.86 -6.35
C VAL A 21 -4.57 -8.85 -6.86
N GLY A 22 -5.86 -8.60 -6.62
CA GLY A 22 -6.96 -9.44 -7.12
C GLY A 22 -6.96 -9.59 -8.64
N THR A 23 -6.62 -8.53 -9.38
CA THR A 23 -6.46 -8.57 -10.84
C THR A 23 -5.35 -9.55 -11.26
N ALA A 24 -4.22 -9.57 -10.55
CA ALA A 24 -3.13 -10.50 -10.84
C ALA A 24 -3.43 -11.96 -10.46
N VAL A 25 -4.31 -12.18 -9.48
CA VAL A 25 -4.73 -13.51 -9.03
C VAL A 25 -5.82 -14.08 -9.92
N PHE A 26 -6.92 -13.35 -10.11
CA PHE A 26 -8.14 -13.87 -10.75
C PHE A 26 -8.23 -13.57 -12.25
N PHE A 27 -7.66 -12.46 -12.71
CA PHE A 27 -7.85 -11.97 -14.08
C PHE A 27 -6.63 -12.15 -14.97
N ARG A 28 -5.66 -12.97 -14.56
CA ARG A 28 -4.38 -13.17 -15.27
C ARG A 28 -4.52 -13.65 -16.72
N GLN A 29 -5.65 -14.27 -17.07
CA GLN A 29 -5.97 -14.71 -18.43
C GLN A 29 -6.42 -13.56 -19.36
N ARG A 30 -6.79 -12.39 -18.82
CA ARG A 30 -7.30 -11.25 -19.59
C ARG A 30 -6.16 -10.42 -20.16
N ARG A 31 -6.23 -10.00 -21.42
CA ARG A 31 -5.17 -9.20 -22.08
C ARG A 31 -4.75 -7.92 -21.33
N TYR A 32 -5.67 -7.32 -20.56
CA TYR A 32 -5.43 -6.07 -19.81
C TYR A 32 -4.95 -6.28 -18.36
N TRP A 33 -4.78 -7.53 -17.90
CA TRP A 33 -4.48 -7.83 -16.49
C TRP A 33 -3.26 -7.08 -15.97
N LEU A 34 -2.18 -7.04 -16.75
CA LEU A 34 -0.93 -6.41 -16.32
C LEU A 34 -1.05 -4.89 -16.28
N LYS A 35 -1.78 -4.30 -17.23
CA LYS A 35 -2.04 -2.85 -17.25
C LYS A 35 -2.87 -2.43 -16.04
N ALA A 36 -3.94 -3.16 -15.75
CA ALA A 36 -4.79 -2.91 -14.59
C ALA A 36 -4.04 -3.15 -13.26
N HIS A 37 -3.31 -4.26 -13.13
CA HIS A 37 -2.46 -4.53 -11.98
C HIS A 37 -1.46 -3.40 -11.71
N LYS A 38 -0.75 -2.93 -12.74
CA LYS A 38 0.19 -1.80 -12.62
C LYS A 38 -0.52 -0.51 -12.21
N ALA A 39 -1.63 -0.18 -12.85
CA ALA A 39 -2.37 1.05 -12.57
C ALA A 39 -2.87 1.08 -11.12
N PHE A 40 -3.60 0.04 -10.69
CA PHE A 40 -4.16 -0.02 -9.34
C PHE A 40 -3.11 -0.03 -8.24
N ASN A 41 -2.02 -0.80 -8.39
CA ASN A 41 -0.95 -0.81 -7.38
C ASN A 41 -0.16 0.50 -7.35
N SER A 42 0.04 1.17 -8.49
CA SER A 42 0.68 2.49 -8.51
C SER A 42 -0.21 3.53 -7.82
N SER A 43 -1.51 3.54 -8.12
CA SER A 43 -2.48 4.41 -7.44
C SER A 43 -2.54 4.14 -5.94
N ALA A 44 -2.49 2.87 -5.52
CA ALA A 44 -2.45 2.51 -4.10
C ALA A 44 -1.23 3.12 -3.39
N VAL A 45 -0.04 3.04 -3.98
CA VAL A 45 1.18 3.65 -3.41
C VAL A 45 1.07 5.17 -3.36
N ILE A 46 0.50 5.82 -4.38
CA ILE A 46 0.28 7.27 -4.38
C ILE A 46 -0.68 7.66 -3.25
N PHE A 47 -1.82 6.98 -3.11
CA PHE A 47 -2.79 7.26 -2.06
C PHE A 47 -2.26 6.96 -0.65
N LEU A 48 -1.52 5.85 -0.47
CA LEU A 48 -0.82 5.56 0.79
C LEU A 48 0.16 6.67 1.15
N SER A 49 1.01 7.07 0.22
CA SER A 49 2.02 8.11 0.45
C SER A 49 1.37 9.45 0.82
N ALA A 50 0.39 9.88 0.02
CA ALA A 50 -0.36 11.11 0.29
C ALA A 50 -1.06 11.06 1.65
N GLY A 51 -1.71 9.94 1.99
CA GLY A 51 -2.39 9.82 3.27
C GLY A 51 -1.44 9.76 4.46
N VAL A 52 -0.26 9.13 4.34
CA VAL A 52 0.78 9.18 5.37
C VAL A 52 1.25 10.62 5.59
N VAL A 53 1.45 11.40 4.52
CA VAL A 53 1.78 12.84 4.64
C VAL A 53 0.65 13.59 5.36
N MET A 54 -0.61 13.34 5.04
CA MET A 54 -1.74 13.99 5.73
C MET A 54 -1.78 13.66 7.23
N ALA A 55 -1.54 12.40 7.61
CA ALA A 55 -1.48 12.00 9.02
C ALA A 55 -0.27 12.62 9.72
N PHE A 56 0.90 12.63 9.07
CA PHE A 56 2.09 13.25 9.60
C PHE A 56 1.85 14.74 9.91
N LEU A 57 1.34 15.49 8.93
CA LEU A 57 1.03 16.91 9.12
C LEU A 57 -0.03 17.15 10.21
N ALA A 58 -1.03 16.25 10.32
CA ALA A 58 -2.04 16.36 11.36
C ALA A 58 -1.48 16.16 12.77
N VAL A 59 -0.57 15.19 12.96
CA VAL A 59 0.11 14.95 14.23
C VAL A 59 1.03 16.11 14.58
N TRP A 60 1.77 16.62 13.59
CA TRP A 60 2.64 17.79 13.76
C TRP A 60 1.86 19.03 14.22
N GLN A 61 0.68 19.30 13.65
CA GLN A 61 -0.17 20.42 14.03
C GLN A 61 -0.76 20.32 15.45
N GLN A 62 -0.71 19.13 16.06
CA GLN A 62 -1.25 18.86 17.39
C GLN A 62 -0.13 18.67 18.43
N ASP A 63 1.12 18.96 18.06
CA ASP A 63 2.32 18.68 18.87
C ASP A 63 2.35 17.23 19.40
N GLY A 64 1.79 16.31 18.62
CA GLY A 64 1.67 14.90 18.99
C GLY A 64 2.94 14.10 18.67
N GLU A 65 3.08 12.95 19.31
CA GLU A 65 4.18 12.03 19.04
C GLU A 65 3.96 11.25 17.74
N HIS A 66 4.86 11.44 16.77
CA HIS A 66 4.86 10.64 15.56
C HIS A 66 5.17 9.17 15.87
N LEU A 67 4.53 8.26 15.13
CA LEU A 67 4.72 6.81 15.26
C LEU A 67 4.37 6.21 16.64
N ALA A 68 3.68 6.95 17.50
CA ALA A 68 3.16 6.43 18.75
C ALA A 68 2.06 5.38 18.50
N GLY A 69 2.39 4.11 18.72
CA GLY A 69 1.45 2.98 18.67
C GLY A 69 1.53 2.10 17.42
N LEU A 70 0.74 1.02 17.44
CA LEU A 70 0.79 -0.02 16.41
C LEU A 70 0.29 0.43 15.03
N HIS A 71 -0.74 1.28 14.99
CA HIS A 71 -1.31 1.76 13.72
C HIS A 71 -0.28 2.52 12.85
N PRO A 72 0.36 3.60 13.33
CA PRO A 72 1.29 4.35 12.49
C PRO A 72 2.56 3.56 12.15
N PHE A 73 3.07 2.72 13.07
CA PHE A 73 4.22 1.85 12.79
C PHE A 73 3.91 0.82 11.69
N THR A 74 2.75 0.14 11.80
CA THR A 74 2.30 -0.81 10.78
C THR A 74 2.07 -0.13 9.45
N GLY A 75 1.45 1.06 9.45
CA GLY A 75 1.17 1.84 8.24
C GLY A 75 2.42 2.27 7.48
N VAL A 76 3.42 2.84 8.16
CA VAL A 76 4.70 3.24 7.53
C VAL A 76 5.48 2.02 7.03
N THR A 77 5.49 0.93 7.79
CA THR A 77 6.11 -0.34 7.35
C THR A 77 5.42 -0.86 6.09
N ALA A 78 4.08 -0.85 6.06
CA ALA A 78 3.30 -1.27 4.91
C ALA A 78 3.59 -0.43 3.66
N LEU A 79 3.70 0.90 3.80
CA LEU A 79 4.11 1.80 2.73
C LEU A 79 5.50 1.45 2.19
N GLY A 80 6.48 1.20 3.07
CA GLY A 80 7.84 0.79 2.68
C GLY A 80 7.83 -0.48 1.83
N PHE A 81 7.15 -1.54 2.29
CA PHE A 81 6.99 -2.77 1.52
C PHE A 81 6.28 -2.55 0.17
N ALA A 82 5.24 -1.70 0.14
CA ALA A 82 4.50 -1.38 -1.08
C ALA A 82 5.37 -0.65 -2.11
N ILE A 83 6.16 0.35 -1.69
CA ILE A 83 7.09 1.08 -2.56
C ILE A 83 8.14 0.11 -3.13
N VAL A 84 8.80 -0.67 -2.27
CA VAL A 84 9.84 -1.61 -2.71
C VAL A 84 9.26 -2.65 -3.66
N SER A 85 8.08 -3.19 -3.36
CA SER A 85 7.36 -4.13 -4.24
C SER A 85 7.04 -3.51 -5.60
N LEU A 86 6.58 -2.25 -5.64
CA LEU A 86 6.28 -1.53 -6.87
C LEU A 86 7.53 -1.35 -7.74
N LEU A 87 8.63 -0.88 -7.14
CA LEU A 87 9.90 -0.67 -7.84
C LEU A 87 10.44 -1.97 -8.44
N ILE A 88 10.44 -3.06 -7.67
CA ILE A 88 10.82 -4.40 -8.13
C ILE A 88 9.88 -4.87 -9.25
N GLY A 89 8.59 -4.58 -9.14
CA GLY A 89 7.57 -4.91 -10.15
C GLY A 89 7.84 -4.27 -11.51
N PHE A 90 8.45 -3.09 -11.56
CA PHE A 90 8.91 -2.46 -12.80
C PHE A 90 10.32 -2.95 -13.21
N TYR A 91 11.23 -3.09 -12.26
CA TYR A 91 12.62 -3.47 -12.52
C TYR A 91 12.77 -4.91 -13.02
N GLN A 92 11.89 -5.84 -12.61
CA GLN A 92 11.94 -7.24 -13.04
C GLN A 92 11.91 -7.41 -14.57
N PHE A 93 11.36 -6.46 -15.32
CA PHE A 93 11.32 -6.49 -16.78
C PHE A 93 12.66 -6.15 -17.43
N GLN A 94 13.57 -5.53 -16.68
CA GLN A 94 14.92 -5.15 -17.13
C GLN A 94 15.96 -6.21 -16.71
N ALA A 95 15.72 -6.93 -15.61
CA ALA A 95 16.65 -7.87 -15.00
C ALA A 95 16.70 -9.26 -15.69
N LYS A 96 17.16 -9.35 -16.94
CA LYS A 96 17.16 -10.58 -17.76
C LYS A 96 17.69 -11.84 -17.02
N ASN A 97 18.87 -11.75 -16.41
CA ASN A 97 19.53 -12.91 -15.76
C ASN A 97 19.00 -13.25 -14.36
N ARG A 98 18.25 -12.34 -13.71
CA ARG A 98 17.71 -12.53 -12.36
C ARG A 98 16.19 -12.40 -12.30
N MET A 99 15.52 -12.41 -13.45
CA MET A 99 14.09 -12.14 -13.59
C MET A 99 13.25 -13.01 -12.66
N GLN A 100 13.56 -14.30 -12.53
CA GLN A 100 12.79 -15.20 -11.68
C GLN A 100 12.91 -14.86 -10.19
N ALA A 101 14.10 -14.44 -9.74
CA ALA A 101 14.32 -14.00 -8.37
C ALA A 101 13.51 -12.72 -8.08
N PHE A 102 13.59 -11.72 -8.96
CA PHE A 102 12.82 -10.47 -8.82
C PHE A 102 11.30 -10.71 -8.87
N LYS A 103 10.82 -11.64 -9.71
CA LYS A 103 9.40 -12.05 -9.73
C LYS A 103 8.93 -12.68 -8.44
N THR A 104 9.77 -13.53 -7.83
CA THR A 104 9.45 -14.16 -6.54
C THR A 104 9.47 -13.12 -5.42
N LEU A 105 10.47 -12.25 -5.40
CA LEU A 105 10.58 -11.16 -4.44
C LEU A 105 9.39 -10.19 -4.54
N HIS A 106 9.02 -9.74 -5.75
CA HIS A 106 7.85 -8.90 -5.99
C HIS A 106 6.56 -9.54 -5.44
N ARG A 107 6.35 -10.83 -5.71
CA ARG A 107 5.15 -11.56 -5.24
C ARG A 107 5.09 -11.65 -3.72
N TRP A 108 6.21 -11.94 -3.06
CA TRP A 108 6.25 -12.02 -1.59
C TRP A 108 6.08 -10.66 -0.94
N LEU A 109 6.83 -9.64 -1.40
CA LEU A 109 6.71 -8.28 -0.87
C LEU A 109 5.32 -7.71 -1.11
N GLY A 110 4.70 -7.96 -2.27
CA GLY A 110 3.32 -7.56 -2.54
C GLY A 110 2.28 -8.22 -1.64
N ARG A 111 2.49 -9.49 -1.26
CA ARG A 111 1.62 -10.18 -0.29
C ARG A 111 1.78 -9.62 1.11
N ILE A 112 3.03 -9.41 1.54
CA ILE A 112 3.35 -8.83 2.86
C ILE A 112 2.78 -7.41 2.93
N SER A 113 2.95 -6.58 1.90
CA SER A 113 2.38 -5.23 1.87
C SER A 113 0.85 -5.26 1.94
N LEU A 114 0.18 -6.16 1.21
CA LEU A 114 -1.28 -6.28 1.27
C LEU A 114 -1.76 -6.63 2.68
N ILE A 115 -1.13 -7.61 3.34
CA ILE A 115 -1.47 -8.02 4.70
C ILE A 115 -1.28 -6.84 5.67
N LEU A 116 -0.14 -6.16 5.59
CA LEU A 116 0.16 -5.02 6.46
C LEU A 116 -0.76 -3.82 6.21
N ILE A 117 -1.15 -3.54 4.96
CA ILE A 117 -2.11 -2.48 4.64
C ILE A 117 -3.48 -2.80 5.25
N ILE A 118 -3.96 -4.04 5.11
CA ILE A 118 -5.23 -4.46 5.72
C ILE A 118 -5.14 -4.38 7.25
N ALA A 119 -4.04 -4.85 7.85
CA ALA A 119 -3.83 -4.78 9.29
C ALA A 119 -3.80 -3.32 9.78
N ALA A 120 -3.04 -2.44 9.11
CA ALA A 120 -2.97 -1.02 9.43
C ALA A 120 -4.34 -0.34 9.28
N PHE A 121 -5.11 -0.69 8.25
CA PHE A 121 -6.47 -0.19 8.03
C PHE A 121 -7.40 -0.59 9.18
N VAL A 122 -7.42 -1.87 9.56
CA VAL A 122 -8.20 -2.39 10.70
C VAL A 122 -7.79 -1.70 12.01
N LEU A 123 -6.49 -1.58 12.28
CA LEU A 123 -5.98 -0.85 13.45
C LEU A 123 -6.41 0.62 13.44
N GLY A 124 -6.45 1.25 12.27
CA GLY A 124 -6.91 2.63 12.11
C GLY A 124 -8.40 2.79 12.36
N LEU A 125 -9.23 1.85 11.90
CA LEU A 125 -10.67 1.84 12.20
C LEU A 125 -10.94 1.64 13.69
N LYS A 126 -10.21 0.74 14.35
CA LYS A 126 -10.29 0.53 15.80
C LYS A 126 -9.88 1.80 16.57
N HIS A 127 -8.77 2.43 16.17
CA HIS A 127 -8.34 3.68 16.78
C HIS A 127 -9.34 4.83 16.57
N ALA A 128 -10.07 4.81 15.46
CA ALA A 128 -11.16 5.75 15.18
C ALA A 128 -12.47 5.43 15.91
N GLY A 129 -12.53 4.38 16.73
CA GLY A 129 -13.71 4.00 17.52
C GLY A 129 -14.84 3.40 16.72
N ILE A 130 -14.56 2.84 15.53
CA ILE A 130 -15.59 2.25 14.66
C ILE A 130 -16.01 0.85 15.17
N PHE A 131 -15.08 0.11 15.80
CA PHE A 131 -15.29 -1.15 16.50
C PHE A 131 -14.16 -1.43 17.49
#